data_AF-A0A9P5BEG3-F1
#
_entry.id   AF-A0A9P5BEG3-F1
#
_cell.length_a   1.000
_cell.length_b   1.000
_cell.length_c   1.000
_cell.angle_alpha   90.00
_cell.angle_beta   90.00
_cell.angle_gamma   90.00
#
_symmetry.space_group_name_H-M   'P 1'
#
loop_
_entity.id
_entity.type
_entity.pdbx_description
1 polymer ?
#
loop_
_entity_poly.entity_id
_entity_poly.type
_entity_poly.pdbx_seq_one_letter_code
_entity_poly.pdbx_strand_id
1 'polypeptide(L)'
;MRLINTRTLELHEFFNENTPPYAILSHAWGDQEVTFQDWQNRQQITWKRGYLKIINACIQALNHNLEWLWIDTNCIDKSSSAELTEAINSMFVYYQKSEVCYAYLADVPTANQDIELLNSELRRSRWFTRGWTLQELIAPQHLVFYAADWSSIGSKDDTLVDLLTCITKIDSPYLTGYKDVHRASISKRMSWLAKRTTTRIEDMAYCMLGIFDINMPLLYGEGKRAFFRLQEEIIKSCNDHTIFCWGWNEDVPDDWASLLAPWPTVFAGAGGFKRESSDNVSVFSMTNAGLSIRLPAIGTITDKLISSHSWFIVLQASPASAIPGLEAVCLRVVGRRIGNQLYVSRFPYPPRPRSISMDSRNFKEESLLVMNKLLTKENFFEGGVPKNPYDTNTLSFVPIFDSASLTHRWEFWESYDGNISSSSTLGQITWRLNTADVEVAAEHMWAVGRNPESGPYVLLGVNKKSRSFDVSAQLVAGQNGDSAMGSQALEKALRHFQNQVETEDRYQMKFSSDERQGVRMILHRSTDVIAGTRNCFFLFFSES
;
A
#
# COMPACT_ATOMS: atom_id res chain seq x y z
N MET A 1 12.48 -4.06 -34.03
CA MET A 1 12.92 -5.10 -33.07
C MET A 1 13.84 -6.09 -33.75
N ARG A 2 14.75 -6.75 -33.01
CA ARG A 2 15.60 -7.81 -33.56
C ARG A 2 15.20 -9.19 -33.03
N LEU A 3 15.28 -10.20 -33.89
CA LEU A 3 14.96 -11.60 -33.58
C LEU A 3 16.10 -12.52 -34.02
N ILE A 4 16.29 -13.62 -33.30
CA ILE A 4 17.23 -14.68 -33.62
C ILE A 4 16.49 -15.70 -34.50
N ASN A 5 17.05 -16.04 -35.65
CA ASN A 5 16.59 -17.20 -36.41
C ASN A 5 16.98 -18.48 -35.64
N THR A 6 16.01 -19.30 -35.28
CA THR A 6 16.20 -20.46 -34.40
C THR A 6 17.01 -21.58 -35.04
N ARG A 7 17.19 -21.56 -36.37
CA ARG A 7 17.99 -22.54 -37.12
C ARG A 7 19.40 -22.05 -37.41
N THR A 8 19.56 -20.82 -37.91
CA THR A 8 20.87 -20.26 -38.31
C THR A 8 21.58 -19.53 -37.18
N LEU A 9 20.84 -19.16 -36.12
CA LEU A 9 21.28 -18.33 -35.00
C LEU A 9 21.68 -16.90 -35.39
N GLU A 10 21.34 -16.47 -36.60
CA GLU A 10 21.58 -15.12 -37.09
C GLU A 10 20.54 -14.13 -36.54
N LEU A 11 20.96 -12.89 -36.31
CA LEU A 11 20.06 -11.82 -35.89
C LEU A 11 19.51 -11.10 -37.11
N HIS A 12 18.19 -10.93 -37.14
CA HIS A 12 17.49 -10.18 -38.17
C HIS A 12 16.68 -9.04 -37.54
N GLU A 13 16.64 -7.91 -38.22
CA GLU A 13 15.87 -6.75 -37.79
C GLU A 13 14.55 -6.67 -38.54
N PHE A 14 13.48 -6.43 -37.78
CA PHE A 14 12.12 -6.30 -38.27
C PHE A 14 11.52 -4.99 -37.79
N PHE A 15 10.78 -4.34 -38.69
CA PHE A 15 10.15 -3.05 -38.44
C PHE A 15 8.63 -3.17 -38.53
N ASN A 16 7.93 -2.59 -37.56
CA ASN A 16 6.47 -2.44 -37.53
C ASN A 16 5.72 -3.78 -37.79
N GLU A 17 4.81 -3.76 -38.76
CA GLU A 17 3.90 -4.86 -39.13
C GLU A 17 4.61 -6.06 -39.78
N ASN A 18 5.88 -5.92 -40.16
CA ASN A 18 6.65 -7.01 -40.77
C ASN A 18 7.26 -7.99 -39.74
N THR A 19 6.90 -7.85 -38.47
CA THR A 19 7.41 -8.73 -37.40
C THR A 19 6.76 -10.11 -37.56
N PRO A 20 7.52 -11.19 -37.86
CA PRO A 20 6.97 -12.53 -38.00
C PRO A 20 6.55 -13.11 -36.64
N PRO A 21 5.74 -14.18 -36.58
CA PRO A 21 5.48 -14.89 -35.33
C PRO A 21 6.78 -15.35 -34.65
N TYR A 22 6.89 -15.15 -33.34
CA TYR A 22 8.10 -15.44 -32.58
C TYR A 22 7.81 -15.98 -31.18
N ALA A 23 8.74 -16.77 -30.66
CA ALA A 23 8.82 -17.08 -29.24
C ALA A 23 9.60 -15.99 -28.50
N ILE A 24 9.37 -15.82 -27.21
CA ILE A 24 10.12 -14.89 -26.37
C ILE A 24 10.65 -15.58 -25.12
N LEU A 25 11.90 -15.29 -24.73
CA LEU A 25 12.48 -15.82 -23.49
C LEU A 25 12.35 -14.79 -22.36
N SER A 26 11.77 -15.22 -21.24
CA SER A 26 11.76 -14.53 -19.96
C SER A 26 12.72 -15.21 -18.99
N HIS A 27 13.58 -14.45 -18.32
CA HIS A 27 14.51 -15.02 -17.34
C HIS A 27 15.03 -13.98 -16.33
N ALA A 28 15.36 -14.44 -15.13
CA ALA A 28 16.12 -13.64 -14.18
C ALA A 28 17.61 -13.74 -14.52
N TRP A 29 18.21 -12.66 -15.02
CA TRP A 29 19.61 -12.63 -15.44
C TRP A 29 20.53 -13.27 -14.39
N GLY A 30 21.37 -14.18 -14.85
CA GLY A 30 22.37 -14.87 -14.06
C GLY A 30 23.80 -14.43 -14.41
N ASP A 31 24.75 -15.27 -14.04
CA ASP A 31 26.15 -15.08 -14.44
C ASP A 31 26.35 -15.53 -15.89
N GLN A 32 27.30 -14.90 -16.58
CA GLN A 32 27.69 -15.26 -17.95
C GLN A 32 26.52 -15.17 -18.96
N GLU A 33 25.66 -14.17 -18.79
CA GLU A 33 24.68 -13.80 -19.81
C GLU A 33 25.37 -13.37 -21.11
N VAL A 34 24.66 -13.57 -22.21
CA VAL A 34 25.17 -13.32 -23.56
C VAL A 34 24.56 -12.02 -24.07
N THR A 35 25.43 -11.03 -24.27
CA THR A 35 25.06 -9.71 -24.79
C THR A 35 24.87 -9.74 -26.30
N PHE A 36 24.34 -8.65 -26.86
CA PHE A 36 24.30 -8.45 -28.31
C PHE A 36 25.70 -8.56 -28.95
N GLN A 37 26.69 -7.91 -28.34
CA GLN A 37 28.08 -7.91 -28.80
C GLN A 37 28.71 -9.31 -28.76
N ASP A 38 28.44 -10.07 -27.70
CA ASP A 38 28.87 -11.46 -27.60
C ASP A 38 28.26 -12.31 -28.73
N TRP A 39 26.98 -12.10 -29.05
CA TRP A 39 26.27 -12.88 -30.08
C TRP A 39 26.82 -12.66 -31.49
N GLN A 40 27.32 -11.46 -31.79
CA GLN A 40 28.02 -11.18 -33.05
C GLN A 40 29.24 -12.10 -33.24
N ASN A 41 29.95 -12.44 -32.16
CA ASN A 41 31.10 -13.34 -32.14
C ASN A 41 30.80 -14.67 -31.43
N ARG A 42 29.57 -15.19 -31.62
CA ARG A 42 29.02 -16.34 -30.87
C ARG A 42 29.87 -17.61 -30.83
N GLN A 43 30.73 -17.82 -31.82
CA GLN A 43 31.64 -18.98 -31.84
C GLN A 43 32.67 -18.96 -30.70
N GLN A 44 33.00 -17.78 -30.17
CA GLN A 44 33.99 -17.60 -29.09
C GLN A 44 33.39 -17.67 -27.68
N ILE A 45 32.06 -17.68 -27.57
CA ILE A 45 31.33 -17.59 -26.29
C ILE A 45 30.46 -18.82 -26.02
N THR A 46 30.69 -19.92 -26.74
CA THR A 46 29.96 -21.20 -26.57
C THR A 46 30.09 -21.79 -25.16
N TRP A 47 31.14 -21.41 -24.43
CA TRP A 47 31.38 -21.79 -23.04
C TRP A 47 30.51 -21.02 -22.02
N LYS A 48 29.90 -19.89 -22.40
CA LYS A 48 29.03 -19.12 -21.50
C LYS A 48 27.74 -19.89 -21.24
N ARG A 49 27.30 -19.95 -19.98
CA ARG A 49 26.00 -20.56 -19.62
C ARG A 49 24.82 -19.93 -20.36
N GLY A 50 24.85 -18.61 -20.54
CA GLY A 50 23.83 -17.91 -21.31
C GLY A 50 23.72 -18.38 -22.76
N TYR A 51 24.81 -18.87 -23.37
CA TYR A 51 24.77 -19.40 -24.73
C TYR A 51 23.92 -20.67 -24.81
N LEU A 52 24.19 -21.65 -23.95
CA LEU A 52 23.42 -22.90 -23.88
C LEU A 52 21.94 -22.65 -23.60
N LYS A 53 21.63 -21.70 -22.71
CA LYS A 53 20.25 -21.27 -22.45
C LYS A 53 19.56 -20.75 -23.71
N ILE A 54 20.23 -19.92 -24.50
CA ILE A 54 19.68 -19.40 -25.77
C ILE A 54 19.47 -20.54 -26.78
N ILE A 55 20.44 -21.46 -26.92
CA ILE A 55 20.31 -22.62 -27.81
C ILE A 55 19.10 -23.48 -27.43
N ASN A 56 18.93 -23.79 -26.14
CA ASN A 56 17.80 -24.57 -25.68
C ASN A 56 16.47 -23.83 -25.87
N ALA A 57 16.44 -22.50 -25.70
CA ALA A 57 15.28 -21.68 -26.05
C ALA A 57 14.95 -21.75 -27.55
N CYS A 58 15.95 -21.76 -28.43
CA CYS A 58 15.75 -21.98 -29.87
C CYS A 58 15.18 -23.37 -30.15
N ILE A 59 15.63 -24.41 -29.44
CA ILE A 59 15.08 -25.77 -29.55
C ILE A 59 13.61 -25.78 -29.13
N GLN A 60 13.24 -25.12 -28.02
CA GLN A 60 11.82 -25.00 -27.63
C GLN A 60 11.00 -24.25 -28.68
N ALA A 61 11.52 -23.16 -29.24
CA ALA A 61 10.87 -22.41 -30.32
C ALA A 61 10.63 -23.30 -31.55
N LEU A 62 11.62 -24.08 -31.96
CA LEU A 62 11.50 -25.04 -33.06
C LEU A 62 10.45 -26.12 -32.78
N ASN A 63 10.36 -26.62 -31.54
CA ASN A 63 9.32 -27.57 -31.14
C ASN A 63 7.90 -26.96 -31.21
N HIS A 64 7.78 -25.64 -31.07
CA HIS A 64 6.54 -24.90 -31.30
C HIS A 64 6.39 -24.40 -32.75
N ASN A 65 7.23 -24.86 -33.68
CA ASN A 65 7.25 -24.45 -35.08
C ASN A 65 7.51 -22.95 -35.31
N LEU A 66 8.26 -22.31 -34.40
CA LEU A 66 8.62 -20.90 -34.47
C LEU A 66 10.06 -20.75 -34.97
N GLU A 67 10.21 -20.03 -36.07
CA GLU A 67 11.51 -19.73 -36.68
C GLU A 67 12.25 -18.60 -35.95
N TRP A 68 11.55 -17.81 -35.15
CA TRP A 68 12.08 -16.60 -34.55
C TRP A 68 11.99 -16.63 -33.03
N LEU A 69 13.04 -16.15 -32.37
CA LEU A 69 13.14 -16.03 -30.92
C LEU A 69 13.63 -14.63 -30.53
N TRP A 70 12.97 -14.03 -29.55
CA TRP A 70 13.40 -12.78 -28.92
C TRP A 70 13.95 -13.00 -27.51
N ILE A 71 15.06 -12.34 -27.18
CA ILE A 71 15.66 -12.36 -25.84
C ILE A 71 16.28 -10.99 -25.55
N ASP A 72 15.92 -10.38 -24.42
CA ASP A 72 16.35 -9.03 -24.04
C ASP A 72 17.88 -8.87 -23.89
N THR A 73 18.61 -9.95 -23.62
CA THR A 73 20.08 -9.91 -23.45
C THR A 73 20.84 -9.68 -24.74
N ASN A 74 20.41 -10.25 -25.85
CA ASN A 74 21.12 -10.21 -27.14
C ASN A 74 20.31 -9.63 -28.30
N CYS A 75 18.98 -9.52 -28.20
CA CYS A 75 18.17 -8.82 -29.20
C CYS A 75 18.12 -7.30 -29.00
N ILE A 76 18.67 -6.78 -27.89
CA ILE A 76 18.76 -5.34 -27.62
C ILE A 76 20.24 -4.93 -27.54
N ASP A 77 20.63 -3.90 -28.28
CA ASP A 77 21.95 -3.30 -28.18
C ASP A 77 21.91 -2.28 -27.06
N LYS A 78 22.29 -2.73 -25.87
CA LYS A 78 22.33 -1.92 -24.66
C LYS A 78 23.41 -0.83 -24.70
N SER A 79 24.30 -0.84 -25.70
CA SER A 79 25.26 0.24 -25.93
C SER A 79 24.64 1.44 -26.67
N SER A 80 23.52 1.22 -27.38
CA SER A 80 22.74 2.27 -28.03
C SER A 80 21.65 2.77 -27.08
N SER A 81 21.81 3.99 -26.55
CA SER A 81 20.81 4.58 -25.64
C SER A 81 19.45 4.79 -26.32
N ALA A 82 19.45 5.08 -27.63
CA ALA A 82 18.23 5.23 -28.42
C ALA A 82 17.48 3.90 -28.51
N GLU A 83 18.18 2.82 -28.88
CA GLU A 83 17.57 1.49 -28.99
C GLU A 83 17.10 0.97 -27.63
N LEU A 84 17.92 1.14 -26.58
CA LEU A 84 17.54 0.75 -25.22
C LEU A 84 16.26 1.46 -24.76
N THR A 85 16.13 2.75 -25.08
CA THR A 85 14.93 3.55 -24.75
C THR A 85 13.71 3.06 -25.51
N GLU A 86 13.84 2.82 -26.81
CA GLU A 86 12.76 2.28 -27.63
C GLU A 86 12.31 0.90 -27.13
N ALA A 87 13.27 0.01 -26.85
CA ALA A 87 13.00 -1.35 -26.41
C ALA A 87 12.30 -1.39 -25.05
N ILE A 88 12.74 -0.59 -24.07
CA ILE A 88 12.10 -0.55 -22.74
C ILE A 88 10.66 -0.04 -22.83
N ASN A 89 10.39 1.02 -23.61
CA ASN A 89 9.02 1.51 -23.80
C ASN A 89 8.15 0.52 -24.59
N SER A 90 8.76 -0.39 -25.36
CA SER A 90 8.05 -1.38 -26.19
C SER A 90 7.99 -2.79 -25.58
N MET A 91 8.69 -3.04 -24.47
CA MET A 91 8.94 -4.40 -23.96
C MET A 91 7.64 -5.14 -23.64
N PHE A 92 6.67 -4.48 -23.00
CA PHE A 92 5.37 -5.08 -22.73
C PHE A 92 4.67 -5.56 -24.00
N VAL A 93 4.69 -4.75 -25.06
CA VAL A 93 4.12 -5.11 -26.37
C VAL A 93 4.88 -6.27 -27.00
N TYR A 94 6.21 -6.35 -26.83
CA TYR A 94 7.00 -7.47 -27.32
C TYR A 94 6.62 -8.79 -26.63
N TYR A 95 6.34 -8.77 -25.32
CA TYR A 95 5.81 -9.94 -24.61
C TYR A 95 4.35 -10.23 -24.96
N GLN A 96 3.53 -9.21 -25.15
CA GLN A 96 2.12 -9.37 -25.51
C GLN A 96 1.93 -9.99 -26.90
N LYS A 97 2.79 -9.63 -27.87
CA LYS A 97 2.71 -10.09 -29.26
C LYS A 97 3.45 -11.39 -29.54
N SER A 98 4.19 -11.94 -28.57
CA SER A 98 4.84 -13.24 -28.75
C SER A 98 3.80 -14.36 -28.82
N GLU A 99 4.02 -15.36 -29.66
CA GLU A 99 3.18 -16.57 -29.73
C GLU A 99 3.27 -17.39 -28.44
N VAL A 100 4.46 -17.41 -27.83
CA VAL A 100 4.72 -18.11 -26.57
C VAL A 100 5.89 -17.46 -25.83
N CYS A 101 5.71 -17.29 -24.53
CA CYS A 101 6.76 -16.89 -23.60
C CYS A 101 7.32 -18.11 -22.86
N TYR A 102 8.63 -18.28 -22.89
CA TYR A 102 9.34 -19.27 -22.09
C TYR A 102 9.88 -18.61 -20.82
N ALA A 103 9.30 -18.89 -19.67
CA ALA A 103 9.84 -18.46 -18.38
C ALA A 103 10.87 -19.48 -17.90
N TYR A 104 12.15 -19.16 -18.03
CA TYR A 104 13.26 -20.02 -17.62
C TYR A 104 13.69 -19.73 -16.18
N LEU A 105 13.52 -20.71 -15.30
CA LEU A 105 13.81 -20.63 -13.87
C LEU A 105 15.12 -21.35 -13.57
N ALA A 106 16.23 -20.61 -13.67
CA ALA A 106 17.58 -21.15 -13.45
C ALA A 106 17.84 -21.69 -12.03
N ASP A 107 17.00 -21.33 -11.07
CA ASP A 107 17.08 -21.72 -9.66
C ASP A 107 16.10 -22.83 -9.25
N VAL A 108 15.35 -23.38 -10.22
CA VAL A 108 14.56 -24.60 -10.06
C VAL A 108 15.28 -25.71 -10.82
N PRO A 109 15.90 -26.71 -10.16
CA PRO A 109 16.78 -27.67 -10.85
C PRO A 109 16.08 -28.51 -11.92
N THR A 110 14.89 -29.05 -11.62
CA THR A 110 14.11 -29.91 -12.53
C THR A 110 12.64 -29.90 -12.16
N ALA A 111 11.75 -30.11 -13.13
CA ALA A 111 10.33 -30.35 -12.92
C ALA A 111 10.04 -31.82 -12.57
N ASN A 112 10.96 -32.74 -12.86
CA ASN A 112 10.81 -34.18 -12.66
C ASN A 112 11.11 -34.60 -11.22
N GLN A 113 10.41 -34.00 -10.27
CA GLN A 113 10.62 -34.22 -8.84
C GLN A 113 9.29 -34.20 -8.08
N ASP A 114 9.35 -34.43 -6.76
CA ASP A 114 8.17 -34.35 -5.90
C ASP A 114 7.48 -32.98 -6.00
N ILE A 115 6.15 -32.99 -6.06
CA ILE A 115 5.34 -31.79 -6.32
C ILE A 115 5.43 -30.75 -5.19
N GLU A 116 5.56 -31.19 -3.94
CA GLU A 116 5.70 -30.27 -2.81
C GLU A 116 7.07 -29.59 -2.82
N LEU A 117 8.12 -30.34 -3.19
CA LEU A 117 9.45 -29.78 -3.41
C LEU A 117 9.44 -28.75 -4.54
N LEU A 118 8.88 -29.10 -5.70
CA LEU A 118 8.76 -28.19 -6.85
C LEU A 118 7.99 -26.92 -6.50
N ASN A 119 6.85 -27.05 -5.82
CA ASN A 119 6.05 -25.91 -5.37
C ASN A 119 6.81 -25.03 -4.36
N SER A 120 7.67 -25.63 -3.53
CA SER A 120 8.52 -24.90 -2.58
C SER A 120 9.61 -24.11 -3.28
N GLU A 121 10.24 -24.68 -4.31
CA GLU A 121 11.25 -24.01 -5.13
C GLU A 121 10.66 -22.90 -5.98
N LEU A 122 9.50 -23.11 -6.60
CA LEU A 122 8.76 -22.08 -7.33
C LEU A 122 8.47 -20.86 -6.47
N ARG A 123 8.02 -21.06 -5.23
CA ARG A 123 7.76 -19.95 -4.27
C ARG A 123 9.02 -19.15 -3.92
N ARG A 124 10.20 -19.76 -4.01
CA ARG A 124 11.49 -19.12 -3.68
C ARG A 124 12.23 -18.61 -4.91
N SER A 125 11.78 -18.94 -6.11
CA SER A 125 12.48 -18.54 -7.34
C SER A 125 12.61 -17.03 -7.43
N ARG A 126 13.83 -16.57 -7.72
CA ARG A 126 14.15 -15.16 -7.94
C ARG A 126 13.32 -14.57 -9.07
N TRP A 127 12.88 -15.40 -10.02
CA TRP A 127 12.06 -14.96 -11.14
C TRP A 127 10.79 -14.22 -10.66
N PHE A 128 10.12 -14.67 -9.60
CA PHE A 128 8.93 -13.99 -9.07
C PHE A 128 9.23 -12.72 -8.26
N THR A 129 10.50 -12.49 -7.91
CA THR A 129 10.95 -11.34 -7.10
C THR A 129 11.63 -10.25 -7.93
N ARG A 130 11.89 -10.47 -9.23
CA ARG A 130 12.51 -9.49 -10.12
C ARG A 130 11.45 -8.54 -10.68
N GLY A 131 11.73 -7.23 -10.76
CA GLY A 131 10.77 -6.24 -11.28
C GLY A 131 10.35 -6.51 -12.73
N TRP A 132 11.33 -6.67 -13.61
CA TRP A 132 11.13 -6.87 -15.06
C TRP A 132 10.24 -8.06 -15.41
N THR A 133 10.36 -9.18 -14.70
CA THR A 133 9.56 -10.39 -14.96
C THR A 133 8.07 -10.22 -14.66
N LEU A 134 7.64 -9.10 -14.08
CA LEU A 134 6.22 -8.82 -13.85
C LEU A 134 5.46 -8.61 -15.15
N GLN A 135 5.99 -7.78 -16.04
CA GLN A 135 5.40 -7.61 -17.36
C GLN A 135 5.61 -8.87 -18.23
N GLU A 136 6.72 -9.58 -18.04
CA GLU A 136 7.00 -10.85 -18.74
C GLU A 136 6.02 -11.96 -18.31
N LEU A 137 5.47 -11.89 -17.09
CA LEU A 137 4.42 -12.78 -16.60
C LEU A 137 3.04 -12.43 -17.17
N ILE A 138 2.67 -11.15 -17.09
CA ILE A 138 1.29 -10.73 -17.32
C ILE A 138 1.00 -10.46 -18.80
N ALA A 139 1.96 -9.89 -19.55
CA ALA A 139 1.73 -9.45 -20.92
C ALA A 139 1.48 -10.61 -21.91
N PRO A 140 2.23 -11.73 -21.89
CA PRO A 140 1.99 -12.81 -22.85
C PRO A 140 0.67 -13.52 -22.62
N GLN A 141 -0.01 -13.87 -23.70
CA GLN A 141 -1.20 -14.74 -23.64
C GLN A 141 -0.81 -16.16 -23.23
N HIS A 142 0.21 -16.73 -23.87
CA HIS A 142 0.73 -18.07 -23.55
C HIS A 142 2.11 -17.97 -22.89
N LEU A 143 2.24 -18.56 -21.70
CA LEU A 143 3.50 -18.61 -20.97
C LEU A 143 3.70 -20.00 -20.39
N VAL A 144 4.85 -20.60 -20.68
CA VAL A 144 5.27 -21.92 -20.20
C VAL A 144 6.50 -21.76 -19.31
N PHE A 145 6.45 -22.33 -18.12
CA PHE A 145 7.55 -22.35 -17.17
C PHE A 145 8.46 -23.54 -17.43
N TYR A 146 9.77 -23.30 -17.47
CA TYR A 146 10.81 -24.31 -17.63
C TYR A 146 11.81 -24.25 -16.47
N ALA A 147 12.19 -25.43 -15.98
CA ALA A 147 13.25 -25.57 -14.97
C ALA A 147 14.64 -25.39 -15.61
N ALA A 148 15.69 -25.41 -14.80
CA ALA A 148 17.06 -25.19 -15.23
C ALA A 148 17.55 -26.21 -16.27
N ASP A 149 17.08 -27.45 -16.18
CA ASP A 149 17.33 -28.55 -17.13
C ASP A 149 16.41 -28.54 -18.37
N TRP A 150 15.56 -27.51 -18.53
CA TRP A 150 14.56 -27.37 -19.59
C TRP A 150 13.41 -28.39 -19.55
N SER A 151 13.20 -29.08 -18.42
CA SER A 151 11.95 -29.80 -18.19
C SER A 151 10.79 -28.81 -18.00
N SER A 152 9.63 -29.14 -18.57
CA SER A 152 8.43 -28.30 -18.48
C SER A 152 7.81 -28.41 -17.09
N ILE A 153 7.58 -27.27 -16.46
CA ILE A 153 6.93 -27.15 -15.14
C ILE A 153 5.40 -27.06 -15.30
N GLY A 154 4.94 -26.34 -16.32
CA GLY A 154 3.51 -26.11 -16.58
C GLY A 154 3.26 -24.73 -17.21
N SER A 155 2.02 -24.44 -17.56
CA SER A 155 1.63 -23.15 -18.14
C SER A 155 0.93 -22.23 -17.14
N LYS A 156 0.96 -20.92 -17.40
CA LYS A 156 0.32 -19.91 -16.54
C LYS A 156 -1.20 -20.07 -16.43
N ASP A 157 -1.82 -20.65 -17.46
CA ASP A 157 -3.27 -20.84 -17.62
C ASP A 157 -3.77 -22.24 -17.26
N ASP A 158 -2.90 -23.12 -16.73
CA ASP A 158 -3.27 -24.48 -16.31
C ASP A 158 -3.33 -24.66 -14.77
N THR A 159 -3.09 -25.89 -14.30
CA THR A 159 -2.78 -26.30 -12.93
C THR A 159 -1.91 -25.35 -12.09
N LEU A 160 -1.04 -24.51 -12.67
CA LEU A 160 -0.21 -23.57 -11.92
C LEU A 160 -0.95 -22.30 -11.46
N VAL A 161 -2.12 -21.98 -12.02
CA VAL A 161 -2.76 -20.66 -11.83
C VAL A 161 -3.00 -20.30 -10.35
N ASP A 162 -3.37 -21.27 -9.51
CA ASP A 162 -3.63 -21.05 -8.08
C ASP A 162 -2.32 -20.81 -7.31
N LEU A 163 -1.27 -21.57 -7.64
CA LEU A 163 0.06 -21.37 -7.07
C LEU A 163 0.63 -19.99 -7.45
N LEU A 164 0.50 -19.62 -8.73
CA LEU A 164 0.95 -18.33 -9.26
C LEU A 164 0.18 -17.17 -8.62
N THR A 165 -1.13 -17.30 -8.45
CA THR A 165 -1.97 -16.34 -7.72
C THR A 165 -1.47 -16.18 -6.28
N CYS A 166 -1.13 -17.29 -5.61
CA CYS A 166 -0.61 -17.26 -4.25
C CYS A 166 0.75 -16.56 -4.13
N ILE A 167 1.68 -16.85 -5.05
CA ILE A 167 3.04 -16.27 -5.08
C ILE A 167 2.99 -14.78 -5.39
N THR A 168 2.27 -14.41 -6.45
CA THR A 168 2.34 -13.07 -7.06
C THR A 168 1.31 -12.09 -6.50
N LYS A 169 0.25 -12.60 -5.86
CA LYS A 169 -0.94 -11.84 -5.44
C LYS A 169 -1.67 -11.15 -6.60
N ILE A 170 -1.48 -11.64 -7.83
CA ILE A 170 -2.24 -11.25 -9.01
C ILE A 170 -3.44 -12.20 -9.13
N ASP A 171 -4.65 -11.64 -9.25
CA ASP A 171 -5.85 -12.47 -9.37
C ASP A 171 -5.81 -13.30 -10.67
N SER A 172 -6.22 -14.58 -10.58
CA SER A 172 -6.26 -15.53 -11.70
C SER A 172 -6.78 -14.93 -13.03
N PRO A 173 -7.90 -14.16 -13.08
CA PRO A 173 -8.37 -13.55 -14.32
C PRO A 173 -7.36 -12.66 -15.05
N TYR A 174 -6.45 -12.00 -14.35
CA TYR A 174 -5.40 -11.18 -14.97
C TYR A 174 -4.20 -12.04 -15.39
N LEU A 175 -3.90 -13.12 -14.65
CA LEU A 175 -2.85 -14.07 -15.05
C LEU A 175 -3.22 -14.81 -16.33
N THR A 176 -4.44 -15.31 -16.43
CA THR A 176 -4.92 -16.08 -17.61
C THR A 176 -5.26 -15.21 -18.82
N GLY A 177 -5.18 -13.88 -18.70
CA GLY A 177 -5.56 -12.95 -19.76
C GLY A 177 -7.08 -12.81 -19.97
N TYR A 178 -7.92 -13.46 -19.15
CA TYR A 178 -9.38 -13.31 -19.20
C TYR A 178 -9.84 -11.86 -18.94
N LYS A 179 -9.15 -11.16 -18.04
CA LYS A 179 -9.31 -9.72 -17.83
C LYS A 179 -8.08 -8.98 -18.31
N ASP A 180 -8.32 -7.93 -19.09
CA ASP A 180 -7.30 -6.95 -19.43
C ASP A 180 -6.71 -6.31 -18.16
N VAL A 181 -5.37 -6.30 -18.10
CA VAL A 181 -4.53 -5.76 -17.04
C VAL A 181 -4.87 -4.29 -16.77
N HIS A 182 -5.19 -3.52 -17.80
CA HIS A 182 -5.48 -2.09 -17.71
C HIS A 182 -6.84 -1.81 -17.06
N ARG A 183 -7.70 -2.83 -16.92
CA ARG A 183 -8.95 -2.73 -16.14
C ARG A 183 -8.73 -2.86 -14.64
N ALA A 184 -7.55 -3.31 -14.19
CA ALA A 184 -7.19 -3.27 -12.77
C ALA A 184 -6.98 -1.81 -12.33
N SER A 185 -7.41 -1.50 -11.10
CA SER A 185 -7.14 -0.22 -10.46
C SER A 185 -5.64 0.04 -10.38
N ILE A 186 -5.24 1.31 -10.31
CA ILE A 186 -3.82 1.68 -10.16
C ILE A 186 -3.21 1.02 -8.93
N SER A 187 -3.90 1.06 -7.79
CA SER A 187 -3.40 0.46 -6.54
C SER A 187 -3.15 -1.04 -6.69
N LYS A 188 -4.02 -1.75 -7.44
CA LYS A 188 -3.87 -3.18 -7.69
C LYS A 188 -2.67 -3.45 -8.58
N ARG A 189 -2.50 -2.71 -9.68
CA ARG A 189 -1.30 -2.82 -10.53
C ARG A 189 -0.01 -2.51 -9.75
N MET A 190 0.00 -1.47 -8.93
CA MET A 190 1.14 -1.15 -8.05
C MET A 190 1.42 -2.25 -7.02
N SER A 191 0.38 -2.90 -6.48
CA SER A 191 0.54 -3.97 -5.48
C SER A 191 1.28 -5.19 -6.04
N TRP A 192 1.17 -5.46 -7.34
CA TRP A 192 1.88 -6.56 -8.00
C TRP A 192 3.41 -6.37 -8.04
N LEU A 193 3.86 -5.12 -7.91
CA LEU A 193 5.27 -4.74 -7.86
C LEU A 193 5.82 -4.67 -6.42
N ALA A 194 4.95 -4.55 -5.41
CA ALA A 194 5.34 -4.16 -4.04
C ALA A 194 6.37 -5.08 -3.36
N LYS A 195 6.48 -6.34 -3.79
CA LYS A 195 7.44 -7.32 -3.26
C LYS A 195 8.58 -7.66 -4.23
N ARG A 196 8.70 -6.91 -5.32
CA ARG A 196 9.73 -7.12 -6.34
C ARG A 196 10.91 -6.17 -6.14
N THR A 197 12.04 -6.52 -6.73
CA THR A 197 13.31 -5.82 -6.63
C THR A 197 13.96 -5.67 -8.00
N THR A 198 14.79 -4.65 -8.18
CA THR A 198 15.51 -4.36 -9.42
C THR A 198 16.97 -4.06 -9.12
N THR A 199 17.86 -4.33 -10.07
CA THR A 199 19.30 -4.06 -9.92
C THR A 199 19.57 -2.55 -9.94
N ARG A 200 18.96 -1.84 -10.90
CA ARG A 200 18.95 -0.37 -10.91
C ARG A 200 17.68 0.11 -10.22
N ILE A 201 17.79 1.17 -9.42
CA ILE A 201 16.67 1.68 -8.63
C ILE A 201 15.57 2.19 -9.58
N GLU A 202 15.94 2.85 -10.66
CA GLU A 202 15.02 3.44 -11.65
C GLU A 202 14.20 2.39 -12.40
N ASP A 203 14.75 1.19 -12.59
CA ASP A 203 14.07 0.09 -13.26
C ASP A 203 12.78 -0.32 -12.52
N MET A 204 12.65 0.00 -11.24
CA MET A 204 11.40 -0.21 -10.49
C MET A 204 10.24 0.57 -11.12
N ALA A 205 10.51 1.75 -11.68
CA ALA A 205 9.54 2.51 -12.44
C ALA A 205 9.43 1.98 -13.87
N TYR A 206 10.57 1.74 -14.53
CA TYR A 206 10.60 1.43 -15.95
C TYR A 206 10.00 0.06 -16.29
N CYS A 207 10.06 -0.92 -15.37
CA CYS A 207 9.40 -2.22 -15.58
C CYS A 207 7.87 -2.16 -15.52
N MET A 208 7.27 -1.02 -15.15
CA MET A 208 5.82 -0.84 -15.06
C MET A 208 5.22 -0.05 -16.23
N LEU A 209 6.04 0.50 -17.13
CA LEU A 209 5.59 1.39 -18.20
C LEU A 209 4.45 0.78 -19.02
N GLY A 210 4.65 -0.43 -19.54
CA GLY A 210 3.60 -1.09 -20.31
C GLY A 210 2.43 -1.62 -19.48
N ILE A 211 2.61 -1.89 -18.17
CA ILE A 211 1.48 -2.25 -17.28
C ILE A 211 0.56 -1.04 -17.05
N PHE A 212 1.12 0.16 -17.06
CA PHE A 212 0.38 1.42 -16.95
C PHE A 212 0.00 2.05 -18.29
N ASP A 213 0.47 1.52 -19.42
CA ASP A 213 0.35 2.10 -20.76
C ASP A 213 0.91 3.53 -20.81
N ILE A 214 2.18 3.68 -20.39
CA ILE A 214 2.88 4.96 -20.27
C ILE A 214 4.19 4.91 -21.03
N ASN A 215 4.51 6.02 -21.70
CA ASN A 215 5.82 6.28 -22.26
C ASN A 215 6.47 7.46 -21.54
N MET A 216 7.73 7.31 -21.14
CA MET A 216 8.51 8.39 -20.53
C MET A 216 10.02 8.25 -20.76
N PRO A 217 10.80 9.35 -20.76
CA PRO A 217 12.25 9.29 -20.91
C PRO A 217 12.92 8.51 -19.77
N LEU A 218 13.88 7.65 -20.13
CA LEU A 218 14.71 6.89 -19.19
C LEU A 218 15.91 7.73 -18.74
N LEU A 219 15.95 8.10 -17.46
CA LEU A 219 17.00 8.92 -16.86
C LEU A 219 17.71 8.13 -15.75
N TYR A 220 18.62 7.25 -16.12
CA TYR A 220 19.44 6.53 -15.14
C TYR A 220 20.33 7.49 -14.33
N GLY A 221 20.31 7.35 -13.01
CA GLY A 221 20.96 8.25 -12.04
C GLY A 221 19.98 9.10 -11.24
N GLU A 222 18.68 9.11 -11.57
CA GLU A 222 17.66 9.86 -10.83
C GLU A 222 17.14 9.14 -9.57
N GLY A 223 17.48 7.86 -9.38
CA GLY A 223 17.09 7.06 -8.22
C GLY A 223 15.58 6.92 -8.05
N LYS A 224 15.07 7.05 -6.81
CA LYS A 224 13.63 6.90 -6.52
C LYS A 224 12.73 7.95 -7.22
N ARG A 225 13.31 9.03 -7.76
CA ARG A 225 12.59 10.05 -8.56
C ARG A 225 11.90 9.43 -9.78
N ALA A 226 12.47 8.38 -10.36
CA ALA A 226 11.86 7.66 -11.49
C ALA A 226 10.46 7.14 -11.15
N PHE A 227 10.27 6.59 -9.95
CA PHE A 227 8.97 6.07 -9.48
C PHE A 227 7.96 7.19 -9.21
N PHE A 228 8.45 8.36 -8.77
CA PHE A 228 7.59 9.54 -8.64
C PHE A 228 7.14 10.05 -10.01
N ARG A 229 8.05 10.12 -10.99
CA ARG A 229 7.71 10.49 -12.37
C ARG A 229 6.74 9.53 -13.04
N LEU A 230 6.86 8.22 -12.79
CA LEU A 230 5.87 7.24 -13.22
C LEU A 230 4.47 7.63 -12.74
N GLN A 231 4.32 7.95 -11.45
CA GLN A 231 3.05 8.41 -10.90
C GLN A 231 2.61 9.75 -11.54
N GLU A 232 3.51 10.70 -11.76
CA GLU A 232 3.20 11.95 -12.46
C GLU A 232 2.66 11.71 -13.89
N GLU A 233 3.18 10.71 -14.61
CA GLU A 233 2.64 10.33 -15.93
C GLU A 233 1.30 9.59 -15.82
N ILE A 234 1.12 8.71 -14.83
CA ILE A 234 -0.16 8.01 -14.60
C ILE A 234 -1.30 9.02 -14.39
N ILE A 235 -1.08 10.04 -13.57
CA ILE A 235 -2.15 11.00 -13.25
C ILE A 235 -2.48 11.96 -14.40
N LYS A 236 -1.60 12.07 -15.41
CA LYS A 236 -1.91 12.84 -16.63
C LYS A 236 -2.89 12.10 -17.54
N SER A 237 -2.90 10.76 -17.49
CA SER A 237 -3.72 9.93 -18.38
C SER A 237 -4.98 9.36 -17.72
N CYS A 238 -5.11 9.37 -16.38
CA CYS A 238 -6.27 8.81 -15.71
C CYS A 238 -6.63 9.47 -14.36
N ASN A 239 -7.93 9.47 -14.04
CA ASN A 239 -8.50 10.01 -12.79
C ASN A 239 -8.82 8.92 -11.75
N ASP A 240 -8.02 7.86 -11.68
CA ASP A 240 -8.24 6.77 -10.72
C ASP A 240 -7.60 7.11 -9.37
N HIS A 241 -8.42 7.42 -8.37
CA HIS A 241 -7.95 7.83 -7.03
C HIS A 241 -7.29 6.70 -6.25
N THR A 242 -7.35 5.44 -6.73
CA THR A 242 -6.65 4.34 -6.08
C THR A 242 -5.13 4.53 -6.09
N ILE A 243 -4.57 5.39 -6.93
CA ILE A 243 -3.16 5.80 -6.84
C ILE A 243 -2.77 6.32 -5.44
N PHE A 244 -3.71 6.90 -4.69
CA PHE A 244 -3.49 7.39 -3.34
C PHE A 244 -3.71 6.33 -2.25
N CYS A 245 -4.24 5.15 -2.61
CA CYS A 245 -4.61 4.07 -1.71
C CYS A 245 -3.43 3.17 -1.28
N TRP A 246 -2.29 3.77 -0.95
CA TRP A 246 -1.14 3.07 -0.33
C TRP A 246 -1.11 3.28 1.18
N GLY A 247 -0.31 2.50 1.92
CA GLY A 247 -0.18 2.62 3.38
C GLY A 247 1.23 2.97 3.86
N TRP A 248 1.34 3.72 4.95
CA TRP A 248 2.60 4.06 5.59
C TRP A 248 3.33 2.82 6.12
N ASN A 249 4.62 2.74 5.81
CA ASN A 249 5.55 1.72 6.30
C ASN A 249 6.94 2.37 6.50
N GLU A 250 7.94 1.54 6.81
CA GLU A 250 9.33 1.91 7.10
C GLU A 250 10.05 2.62 5.93
N ASP A 251 9.56 2.44 4.69
CA ASP A 251 10.17 3.03 3.48
C ASP A 251 9.73 4.48 3.23
N VAL A 252 8.76 5.00 3.99
CA VAL A 252 8.25 6.36 3.84
C VAL A 252 9.10 7.33 4.66
N PRO A 253 9.67 8.39 4.05
CA PRO A 253 10.41 9.40 4.80
C PRO A 253 9.54 10.13 5.84
N ASP A 254 10.14 10.50 6.98
CA ASP A 254 9.44 11.23 8.06
C ASP A 254 8.89 12.59 7.61
N ASP A 255 9.51 13.22 6.61
CA ASP A 255 9.11 14.53 6.05
C ASP A 255 8.14 14.41 4.86
N TRP A 256 7.61 13.21 4.60
CA TRP A 256 6.72 12.97 3.46
C TRP A 256 5.37 13.66 3.65
N ALA A 257 5.01 14.57 2.74
CA ALA A 257 3.72 15.26 2.74
C ALA A 257 2.81 14.87 1.56
N SER A 258 3.38 14.25 0.53
CA SER A 258 2.68 13.99 -0.72
C SER A 258 1.59 12.94 -0.56
N LEU A 259 0.52 13.06 -1.35
CA LEU A 259 -0.42 11.97 -1.56
C LEU A 259 0.15 10.87 -2.47
N LEU A 260 1.14 11.17 -3.31
CA LEU A 260 1.84 10.18 -4.11
C LEU A 260 2.79 9.35 -3.25
N ALA A 261 2.96 8.10 -3.62
CA ALA A 261 3.77 7.14 -2.86
C ALA A 261 5.27 7.41 -3.09
N PRO A 262 6.12 7.24 -2.06
CA PRO A 262 7.56 7.34 -2.22
C PRO A 262 8.18 6.13 -2.93
N TRP A 263 7.55 4.96 -2.83
CA TRP A 263 8.08 3.68 -3.32
C TRP A 263 6.95 2.63 -3.46
N PRO A 264 7.06 1.57 -4.29
CA PRO A 264 5.96 0.62 -4.46
C PRO A 264 5.68 -0.30 -3.26
N THR A 265 6.63 -0.46 -2.33
CA THR A 265 6.45 -1.33 -1.14
C THR A 265 5.25 -0.94 -0.28
N VAL A 266 4.87 0.35 -0.27
CA VAL A 266 3.68 0.87 0.43
C VAL A 266 2.35 0.38 -0.17
N PHE A 267 2.36 -0.23 -1.36
CA PHE A 267 1.18 -0.80 -2.01
C PHE A 267 0.96 -2.29 -1.70
N ALA A 268 1.77 -2.93 -0.85
CA ALA A 268 1.66 -4.38 -0.58
C ALA A 268 0.26 -4.83 -0.10
N GLY A 269 -0.51 -3.95 0.56
CA GLY A 269 -1.89 -4.19 0.99
C GLY A 269 -2.95 -3.49 0.14
N ALA A 270 -2.58 -2.89 -0.99
CA ALA A 270 -3.43 -1.99 -1.76
C ALA A 270 -4.20 -2.68 -2.92
N GLY A 271 -3.98 -3.98 -3.12
CA GLY A 271 -4.63 -4.77 -4.17
C GLY A 271 -6.14 -4.95 -4.00
N GLY A 272 -6.65 -4.66 -2.79
CA GLY A 272 -8.07 -4.76 -2.45
C GLY A 272 -8.90 -3.52 -2.76
N PHE A 273 -8.35 -2.46 -3.35
CA PHE A 273 -9.12 -1.26 -3.69
C PHE A 273 -9.55 -1.26 -5.15
N LYS A 274 -10.80 -0.83 -5.40
CA LYS A 274 -11.37 -0.62 -6.74
C LYS A 274 -11.72 0.85 -6.94
N ARG A 275 -11.73 1.26 -8.20
CA ARG A 275 -12.25 2.57 -8.61
C ARG A 275 -13.77 2.55 -8.47
N GLU A 276 -14.34 3.60 -7.90
CA GLU A 276 -15.79 3.83 -7.94
C GLU A 276 -16.12 4.66 -9.18
N SER A 277 -17.15 4.25 -9.91
CA SER A 277 -17.68 5.01 -11.04
C SER A 277 -18.61 6.11 -10.52
N SER A 278 -18.37 7.35 -10.95
CA SER A 278 -19.23 8.49 -10.67
C SER A 278 -19.37 9.34 -11.93
N ASP A 279 -20.54 9.93 -12.14
CA ASP A 279 -20.79 10.91 -13.20
C ASP A 279 -19.98 12.20 -12.99
N ASN A 280 -19.59 12.48 -11.74
CA ASN A 280 -18.72 13.60 -11.39
C ASN A 280 -17.26 13.16 -11.42
N VAL A 281 -16.57 13.40 -12.53
CA VAL A 281 -15.14 13.10 -12.64
C VAL A 281 -14.33 14.09 -11.80
N SER A 282 -13.65 13.63 -10.75
CA SER A 282 -12.69 14.45 -10.01
C SER A 282 -11.36 14.48 -10.77
N VAL A 283 -11.08 15.62 -11.42
CA VAL A 283 -9.82 15.84 -12.14
C VAL A 283 -8.77 16.37 -11.18
N PHE A 284 -7.54 15.89 -11.33
CA PHE A 284 -6.40 16.34 -10.53
C PHE A 284 -5.13 16.45 -11.37
N SER A 285 -4.20 17.28 -10.91
CA SER A 285 -2.94 17.51 -11.61
C SER A 285 -1.82 17.92 -10.66
N MET A 286 -0.58 17.71 -11.08
CA MET A 286 0.57 18.27 -10.41
C MET A 286 0.73 19.75 -10.76
N THR A 287 1.00 20.56 -9.73
CA THR A 287 1.43 21.95 -9.83
C THR A 287 2.83 22.10 -9.23
N ASN A 288 3.45 23.28 -9.38
CA ASN A 288 4.71 23.59 -8.71
C ASN A 288 4.62 23.57 -7.17
N ALA A 289 3.41 23.71 -6.61
CA ALA A 289 3.17 23.63 -5.17
C ALA A 289 2.81 22.22 -4.67
N GLY A 290 2.52 21.29 -5.58
CA GLY A 290 2.09 19.92 -5.27
C GLY A 290 0.80 19.53 -6.00
N LEU A 291 0.11 18.52 -5.49
CA LEU A 291 -1.09 17.98 -6.12
C LEU A 291 -2.29 18.91 -5.88
N SER A 292 -2.92 19.38 -6.95
CA SER A 292 -4.19 20.10 -6.90
C SER A 292 -5.33 19.13 -7.20
N ILE A 293 -6.28 19.01 -6.28
CA ILE A 293 -7.45 18.11 -6.42
C ILE A 293 -8.66 18.67 -5.68
N ARG A 294 -9.86 18.39 -6.17
CA ARG A 294 -11.11 18.73 -5.49
C ARG A 294 -11.77 17.46 -4.97
N LEU A 295 -11.96 17.37 -3.65
CA LEU A 295 -12.53 16.20 -3.00
C LEU A 295 -13.54 16.58 -1.93
N PRO A 296 -14.52 15.70 -1.65
CA PRO A 296 -15.29 15.80 -0.43
C PRO A 296 -14.37 15.68 0.79
N ALA A 297 -14.52 16.58 1.75
CA ALA A 297 -13.74 16.60 2.97
C ALA A 297 -14.62 16.75 4.21
N ILE A 298 -14.25 16.03 5.28
CA ILE A 298 -14.86 16.12 6.60
C ILE A 298 -13.85 16.77 7.54
N GLY A 299 -14.21 17.93 8.10
CA GLY A 299 -13.43 18.57 9.16
C GLY A 299 -13.39 17.70 10.40
N THR A 300 -12.19 17.50 10.93
CA THR A 300 -11.94 16.90 12.25
C THR A 300 -11.34 17.98 13.15
N ILE A 301 -11.63 17.92 14.44
CA ILE A 301 -11.46 19.01 15.42
C ILE A 301 -10.12 19.75 15.30
N THR A 302 -10.18 21.08 15.43
CA THR A 302 -9.04 22.00 15.44
C THR A 302 -8.22 21.81 16.71
N ASP A 303 -6.93 21.49 16.58
CA ASP A 303 -6.02 21.58 17.72
C ASP A 303 -5.77 23.07 18.03
N LYS A 304 -6.40 23.57 19.09
CA LYS A 304 -6.32 24.99 19.50
C LYS A 304 -4.88 25.41 19.85
N LEU A 305 -3.97 24.47 20.11
CA LEU A 305 -2.59 24.75 20.48
C LEU A 305 -1.65 24.94 19.28
N ILE A 306 -1.99 24.41 18.11
CA ILE A 306 -1.06 24.36 16.94
C ILE A 306 -1.62 25.10 15.71
N SER A 307 -2.85 25.61 15.76
CA SER A 307 -3.55 26.26 14.61
C SER A 307 -3.70 25.39 13.34
N SER A 308 -3.24 24.14 13.39
CA SER A 308 -3.40 23.15 12.34
C SER A 308 -4.76 22.48 12.43
N HIS A 309 -5.44 22.43 11.29
CA HIS A 309 -6.71 21.75 11.14
C HIS A 309 -6.48 20.38 10.49
N SER A 310 -7.34 19.41 10.81
CA SER A 310 -7.27 18.06 10.29
C SER A 310 -8.54 17.75 9.52
N TRP A 311 -8.42 17.03 8.41
CA TRP A 311 -9.56 16.60 7.60
C TRP A 311 -9.42 15.14 7.18
N PHE A 312 -10.56 14.48 6.97
CA PHE A 312 -10.63 13.28 6.15
C PHE A 312 -11.10 13.65 4.76
N ILE A 313 -10.30 13.35 3.75
CA ILE A 313 -10.67 13.49 2.34
C ILE A 313 -11.21 12.16 1.83
N VAL A 314 -12.28 12.21 1.05
CA VAL A 314 -12.95 11.02 0.51
C VAL A 314 -12.53 10.84 -0.95
N LEU A 315 -12.05 9.64 -1.28
CA LEU A 315 -11.59 9.27 -2.61
C LEU A 315 -12.72 8.60 -3.40
N GLN A 316 -12.65 8.68 -4.73
CA GLN A 316 -13.50 7.90 -5.65
C GLN A 316 -12.97 6.46 -5.78
N ALA A 317 -12.84 5.79 -4.65
CA ALA A 317 -12.34 4.43 -4.52
C ALA A 317 -13.06 3.74 -3.36
N SER A 318 -13.16 2.42 -3.39
CA SER A 318 -13.78 1.60 -2.35
C SER A 318 -13.01 0.30 -2.17
N PRO A 319 -13.22 -0.43 -1.05
CA PRO A 319 -12.80 -1.82 -0.96
C PRO A 319 -13.50 -2.68 -2.01
N ALA A 320 -12.78 -3.65 -2.57
CA ALA A 320 -13.33 -4.56 -3.57
C ALA A 320 -14.54 -5.34 -3.04
N SER A 321 -14.53 -5.68 -1.75
CA SER A 321 -15.62 -6.34 -1.02
C SER A 321 -16.82 -5.46 -0.74
N ALA A 322 -16.70 -4.13 -0.87
CA ALA A 322 -17.78 -3.22 -0.55
C ALA A 322 -18.90 -3.25 -1.61
N ILE A 323 -20.14 -3.07 -1.15
CA ILE A 323 -21.29 -2.83 -2.02
C ILE A 323 -21.08 -1.46 -2.70
N PRO A 324 -21.17 -1.38 -4.04
CA PRO A 324 -20.98 -0.13 -4.77
C PRO A 324 -21.83 1.01 -4.21
N GLY A 325 -21.22 2.19 -4.07
CA GLY A 325 -21.89 3.39 -3.56
C GLY A 325 -22.14 3.47 -2.05
N LEU A 326 -21.98 2.38 -1.28
CA LEU A 326 -22.19 2.41 0.18
C LEU A 326 -20.92 2.78 0.96
N GLU A 327 -19.75 2.45 0.43
CA GLU A 327 -18.47 2.76 1.07
C GLU A 327 -17.53 3.47 0.11
N ALA A 328 -16.74 4.39 0.66
CA ALA A 328 -15.63 5.03 -0.01
C ALA A 328 -14.36 4.92 0.83
N VAL A 329 -13.21 5.12 0.21
CA VAL A 329 -11.92 5.20 0.89
C VAL A 329 -11.69 6.64 1.34
N CYS A 330 -11.19 6.85 2.55
CA CYS A 330 -10.75 8.14 3.03
C CYS A 330 -9.29 8.14 3.48
N LEU A 331 -8.66 9.31 3.36
CA LEU A 331 -7.31 9.60 3.83
C LEU A 331 -7.34 10.78 4.79
N ARG A 332 -6.48 10.74 5.81
CA ARG A 332 -6.31 11.89 6.70
C ARG A 332 -5.29 12.86 6.13
N VAL A 333 -5.64 14.14 6.16
CA VAL A 333 -4.76 15.25 5.79
C VAL A 333 -4.77 16.32 6.86
N VAL A 334 -3.65 17.02 7.03
CA VAL A 334 -3.49 18.09 8.02
C VAL A 334 -2.94 19.35 7.36
N GLY A 335 -3.33 20.52 7.84
CA GLY A 335 -2.83 21.79 7.31
C GLY A 335 -3.69 22.97 7.71
N ARG A 336 -3.87 23.91 6.78
CA ARG A 336 -4.61 25.16 7.04
C ARG A 336 -5.44 25.58 5.84
N ARG A 337 -6.50 26.35 6.11
CA ARG A 337 -7.29 27.01 5.06
C ARG A 337 -6.65 28.36 4.74
N ILE A 338 -6.46 28.64 3.45
CA ILE A 338 -6.06 29.97 2.95
C ILE A 338 -7.08 30.36 1.88
N GLY A 339 -7.91 31.35 2.19
CA GLY A 339 -9.07 31.69 1.36
C GLY A 339 -10.00 30.48 1.16
N ASN A 340 -10.23 30.12 -0.11
CA ASN A 340 -11.13 29.01 -0.48
C ASN A 340 -10.42 27.66 -0.66
N GLN A 341 -9.10 27.60 -0.41
CA GLN A 341 -8.30 26.39 -0.62
C GLN A 341 -7.78 25.82 0.70
N LEU A 342 -7.71 24.49 0.77
CA LEU A 342 -7.06 23.75 1.84
C LEU A 342 -5.62 23.42 1.43
N TYR A 343 -4.66 24.02 2.12
CA TYR A 343 -3.24 23.74 1.97
C TYR A 343 -2.88 22.65 2.98
N VAL A 344 -2.68 21.43 2.49
CA VAL A 344 -2.61 20.25 3.36
C VAL A 344 -1.45 19.32 3.02
N SER A 345 -1.17 18.40 3.93
CA SER A 345 -0.22 17.30 3.78
C SER A 345 -0.90 16.00 4.16
N ARG A 346 -0.52 14.90 3.50
CA ARG A 346 -0.93 13.56 3.89
C ARG A 346 -0.43 13.28 5.30
N PHE A 347 -1.30 12.79 6.16
CA PHE A 347 -0.92 12.46 7.53
C PHE A 347 -0.52 10.97 7.64
N PRO A 348 0.52 10.64 8.45
CA PRO A 348 0.97 9.27 8.68
C PRO A 348 -0.08 8.30 9.21
N TYR A 349 -1.15 8.84 9.78
CA TYR A 349 -2.05 8.06 10.62
C TYR A 349 -3.54 8.33 10.34
N PRO A 350 -4.41 7.32 10.16
CA PRO A 350 -4.09 5.90 10.17
C PRO A 350 -3.12 5.53 9.03
N PRO A 351 -2.23 4.54 9.25
CA PRO A 351 -1.19 4.22 8.29
C PRO A 351 -1.77 3.71 6.97
N ARG A 352 -2.92 3.05 7.01
CA ARG A 352 -3.62 2.57 5.80
C ARG A 352 -4.84 3.44 5.49
N PRO A 353 -5.22 3.56 4.21
CA PRO A 353 -6.50 4.16 3.83
C PRO A 353 -7.64 3.43 4.55
N ARG A 354 -8.67 4.18 4.96
CA ARG A 354 -9.81 3.63 5.70
C ARG A 354 -11.07 3.68 4.88
N SER A 355 -12.00 2.77 5.16
CA SER A 355 -13.35 2.85 4.60
C SER A 355 -14.22 3.80 5.40
N ILE A 356 -15.11 4.49 4.71
CA ILE A 356 -16.12 5.36 5.28
C ILE A 356 -17.44 5.14 4.55
N SER A 357 -18.53 5.05 5.30
CA SER A 357 -19.87 4.92 4.73
C SER A 357 -20.35 6.21 4.08
N MET A 358 -20.99 6.08 2.92
CA MET A 358 -21.54 7.17 2.11
C MET A 358 -23.00 7.49 2.42
N ASP A 359 -23.73 6.56 3.06
CA ASP A 359 -25.10 6.79 3.51
C ASP A 359 -25.15 7.99 4.47
N SER A 360 -25.99 8.98 4.14
CA SER A 360 -26.42 10.10 5.00
C SER A 360 -25.45 11.26 5.28
N ARG A 361 -24.33 11.41 4.55
CA ARG A 361 -23.43 12.58 4.70
C ARG A 361 -23.45 13.52 3.50
N ASN A 362 -23.86 14.76 3.72
CA ASN A 362 -23.55 15.88 2.82
C ASN A 362 -22.07 16.25 3.00
N PHE A 363 -21.19 15.54 2.30
CA PHE A 363 -19.78 15.90 2.27
C PHE A 363 -19.61 17.23 1.54
N LYS A 364 -18.86 18.15 2.15
CA LYS A 364 -18.53 19.41 1.48
C LYS A 364 -17.33 19.19 0.57
N GLU A 365 -17.52 19.48 -0.71
CA GLU A 365 -16.45 19.56 -1.70
C GLU A 365 -15.48 20.69 -1.36
N GLU A 366 -14.21 20.36 -1.17
CA GLU A 366 -13.13 21.30 -0.88
C GLU A 366 -12.08 21.26 -1.98
N SER A 367 -11.48 22.43 -2.28
CA SER A 367 -10.33 22.52 -3.19
C SER A 367 -9.07 22.33 -2.38
N LEU A 368 -8.31 21.28 -2.66
CA LEU A 368 -7.09 20.92 -1.94
C LEU A 368 -5.85 21.17 -2.78
N LEU A 369 -4.84 21.71 -2.11
CA LEU A 369 -3.46 21.75 -2.60
C LEU A 369 -2.61 20.95 -1.62
N VAL A 370 -2.23 19.73 -2.02
CA VAL A 370 -1.44 18.82 -1.21
C VAL A 370 0.05 19.04 -1.49
N MET A 371 0.79 19.39 -0.46
CA MET A 371 2.22 19.68 -0.55
C MET A 371 3.07 18.44 -0.84
N ASN A 372 4.18 18.62 -1.57
CA ASN A 372 5.10 17.52 -1.90
C ASN A 372 5.99 17.09 -0.73
N LYS A 373 6.44 18.06 0.07
CA LYS A 373 7.25 17.84 1.28
C LYS A 373 6.70 18.68 2.43
N LEU A 374 6.84 18.20 3.65
CA LEU A 374 6.60 19.03 4.83
C LEU A 374 7.65 20.13 4.82
N LEU A 375 7.22 21.40 4.89
CA LEU A 375 8.16 22.49 5.19
C LEU A 375 8.77 22.17 6.56
N THR A 376 10.10 22.13 6.63
CA THR A 376 10.88 21.88 7.85
C THR A 376 10.30 22.62 9.05
N LYS A 377 10.39 21.98 10.22
CA LYS A 377 9.89 22.30 11.59
C LYS A 377 9.58 23.77 11.98
N GLU A 378 10.04 24.77 11.27
CA GLU A 378 9.97 26.19 11.62
C GLU A 378 8.71 26.91 11.12
N ASN A 379 8.10 26.52 9.99
CA ASN A 379 7.07 27.36 9.33
C ASN A 379 5.61 26.93 9.52
N PHE A 380 5.33 25.77 10.12
CA PHE A 380 3.98 25.51 10.65
C PHE A 380 3.71 26.26 11.96
N PHE A 381 4.79 26.76 12.60
CA PHE A 381 4.78 27.51 13.86
C PHE A 381 5.22 28.97 13.65
N GLU A 382 4.72 29.65 12.61
CA GLU A 382 4.77 31.12 12.55
C GLU A 382 3.75 31.71 13.53
N GLY A 383 4.16 31.67 14.78
CA GLY A 383 3.42 32.00 15.99
C GLY A 383 4.28 31.42 17.08
N GLY A 384 5.38 32.11 17.37
CA GLY A 384 6.60 31.56 17.96
C GLY A 384 6.34 30.45 18.97
N VAL A 385 7.15 29.39 18.91
CA VAL A 385 7.15 28.30 19.89
C VAL A 385 6.91 28.92 21.27
N PRO A 386 5.75 28.67 21.90
CA PRO A 386 5.51 29.20 23.23
C PRO A 386 6.72 28.82 24.07
N LYS A 387 7.27 29.77 24.84
CA LYS A 387 8.46 29.55 25.67
C LYS A 387 8.31 28.41 26.70
N ASN A 388 7.17 27.70 26.70
CA ASN A 388 7.01 26.34 27.18
C ASN A 388 5.76 25.72 26.48
N PRO A 389 5.85 24.84 25.46
CA PRO A 389 4.68 24.37 24.70
C PRO A 389 3.99 23.15 25.31
N TYR A 390 4.49 22.64 26.44
CA TYR A 390 4.00 21.40 27.02
C TYR A 390 2.99 21.70 28.12
N ASP A 391 1.70 21.60 27.79
CA ASP A 391 0.77 21.11 28.80
C ASP A 391 1.05 19.61 28.98
N THR A 392 2.05 19.30 29.80
CA THR A 392 2.37 17.91 30.18
C THR A 392 1.18 17.24 30.84
N ASN A 393 0.21 18.02 31.31
CA ASN A 393 -0.92 17.53 32.05
C ASN A 393 -2.13 17.28 31.13
N THR A 394 -2.03 17.42 29.80
CA THR A 394 -3.13 17.06 28.90
C THR A 394 -2.80 15.83 28.04
N LEU A 395 -3.69 14.82 28.06
CA LEU A 395 -3.67 13.66 27.19
C LEU A 395 -4.86 13.68 26.23
N SER A 396 -4.66 13.19 25.01
CA SER A 396 -5.71 13.05 24.00
C SER A 396 -5.83 11.61 23.53
N PHE A 397 -7.04 11.05 23.51
CA PHE A 397 -7.35 9.73 22.99
C PHE A 397 -8.26 9.87 21.77
N VAL A 398 -7.86 9.29 20.65
CA VAL A 398 -8.59 9.37 19.38
C VAL A 398 -9.14 7.97 19.05
N PRO A 399 -10.47 7.75 19.19
CA PRO A 399 -11.12 6.50 18.81
C PRO A 399 -11.17 6.33 17.29
N ILE A 400 -10.91 5.11 16.81
CA ILE A 400 -10.88 4.73 15.39
C ILE A 400 -11.57 3.39 15.21
N PHE A 401 -12.53 3.31 14.32
CA PHE A 401 -13.33 2.11 14.09
C PHE A 401 -12.98 1.48 12.72
N ASP A 402 -12.76 0.17 12.70
CA ASP A 402 -12.25 -0.59 11.53
C ASP A 402 -13.34 -1.21 10.65
N SER A 403 -14.63 -0.97 10.95
CA SER A 403 -15.76 -1.49 10.17
C SER A 403 -16.90 -0.47 10.04
N ALA A 404 -17.64 -0.54 8.93
CA ALA A 404 -18.82 0.28 8.66
C ALA A 404 -19.92 0.09 9.73
N SER A 405 -20.07 -1.13 10.24
CA SER A 405 -20.99 -1.51 11.31
C SER A 405 -20.66 -0.82 12.65
N LEU A 406 -19.39 -0.47 12.90
CA LEU A 406 -18.93 0.22 14.12
C LEU A 406 -18.84 1.73 13.94
N THR A 407 -18.48 2.23 12.75
CA THR A 407 -18.29 3.68 12.49
C THR A 407 -19.54 4.55 12.66
N HIS A 408 -20.73 3.95 12.70
CA HIS A 408 -22.02 4.64 12.80
C HIS A 408 -22.65 4.66 14.19
N ARG A 409 -21.92 4.20 15.22
CA ARG A 409 -22.58 3.77 16.45
C ARG A 409 -21.83 4.08 17.74
N TRP A 410 -20.93 5.07 17.82
CA TRP A 410 -20.23 5.31 19.09
C TRP A 410 -19.93 6.81 19.35
N GLU A 411 -20.67 7.42 20.28
CA GLU A 411 -20.38 8.69 20.96
C GLU A 411 -19.83 8.42 22.38
N PHE A 412 -19.06 9.36 22.93
CA PHE A 412 -18.58 9.33 24.32
C PHE A 412 -19.18 10.53 25.05
N TRP A 413 -19.82 10.34 26.21
CA TRP A 413 -20.60 11.42 26.83
C TRP A 413 -20.29 11.71 28.30
N GLU A 414 -19.83 10.73 29.08
CA GLU A 414 -19.59 10.93 30.51
C GLU A 414 -18.37 10.14 31.00
N SER A 415 -17.50 10.83 31.74
CA SER A 415 -16.45 10.17 32.53
C SER A 415 -16.99 9.87 33.93
N TYR A 416 -17.11 8.60 34.29
CA TYR A 416 -17.48 8.20 35.65
C TYR A 416 -16.22 8.05 36.52
N ASP A 417 -16.26 8.75 37.67
CA ASP A 417 -15.33 8.80 38.82
C ASP A 417 -13.82 8.83 38.54
N GLY A 418 -13.15 9.89 39.02
CA GLY A 418 -11.70 9.91 39.15
C GLY A 418 -10.99 11.26 38.96
N ASN A 419 -11.40 12.34 39.63
CA ASN A 419 -10.57 13.57 39.76
C ASN A 419 -9.81 14.00 38.48
N ILE A 420 -10.43 14.01 37.30
CA ILE A 420 -9.83 14.44 36.02
C ILE A 420 -10.89 15.30 35.33
N SER A 421 -10.50 16.44 34.76
CA SER A 421 -11.42 17.13 33.84
C SER A 421 -11.32 16.46 32.47
N SER A 422 -12.30 15.61 32.15
CA SER A 422 -12.46 15.01 30.83
C SER A 422 -13.33 15.91 29.96
N SER A 423 -13.06 15.94 28.66
CA SER A 423 -14.01 16.45 27.67
C SER A 423 -14.04 15.50 26.49
N SER A 424 -15.21 14.94 26.22
CA SER A 424 -15.47 14.15 25.02
C SER A 424 -16.06 15.05 23.94
N THR A 425 -15.47 14.99 22.75
CA THR A 425 -15.98 15.63 21.54
C THR A 425 -16.00 14.59 20.43
N LEU A 426 -16.75 14.84 19.35
CA LEU A 426 -16.91 13.86 18.27
C LEU A 426 -15.53 13.43 17.71
N GLY A 427 -15.09 12.22 18.06
CA GLY A 427 -13.81 11.66 17.64
C GLY A 427 -12.58 11.99 18.50
N GLN A 428 -12.72 12.56 19.70
CA GLN A 428 -11.59 12.79 20.62
C GLN A 428 -12.03 12.86 22.08
N ILE A 429 -11.32 12.14 22.95
CA ILE A 429 -11.42 12.21 24.42
C ILE A 429 -10.18 12.96 24.91
N THR A 430 -10.37 14.05 25.66
CA THR A 430 -9.26 14.84 26.20
C THR A 430 -9.28 14.77 27.72
N TRP A 431 -8.16 14.46 28.33
CA TRP A 431 -7.98 14.39 29.78
C TRP A 431 -7.03 15.48 30.24
N ARG A 432 -7.42 16.26 31.25
CA ARG A 432 -6.46 17.05 32.03
C ARG A 432 -6.14 16.33 33.32
N LEU A 433 -4.92 15.85 33.38
CA LEU A 433 -4.30 15.20 34.50
C LEU A 433 -4.19 16.19 35.67
N ASN A 434 -4.57 15.72 36.86
CA ASN A 434 -4.50 16.46 38.11
C ASN A 434 -3.18 16.14 38.85
N THR A 435 -3.12 16.28 40.17
CA THR A 435 -1.88 16.12 40.95
C THR A 435 -1.64 14.68 41.45
N ALA A 436 -2.55 13.73 41.17
CA ALA A 436 -2.42 12.36 41.66
C ALA A 436 -1.41 11.57 40.81
N ASP A 437 -0.68 10.65 41.46
CA ASP A 437 0.31 9.78 40.81
C ASP A 437 -0.31 8.76 39.86
N VAL A 438 -1.53 8.31 40.17
CA VAL A 438 -2.33 7.39 39.34
C VAL A 438 -3.71 7.98 39.16
N GLU A 439 -4.17 8.02 37.91
CA GLU A 439 -5.45 8.60 37.53
C GLU A 439 -6.17 7.66 36.57
N VAL A 440 -7.45 7.36 36.83
CA VAL A 440 -8.28 6.49 36.01
C VAL A 440 -9.64 7.15 35.76
N ALA A 441 -10.27 6.83 34.64
CA ALA A 441 -11.65 7.23 34.37
C ALA A 441 -12.32 6.22 33.42
N ALA A 442 -13.64 6.13 33.50
CA ALA A 442 -14.45 5.31 32.60
C ALA A 442 -15.16 6.19 31.57
N GLU A 443 -14.94 5.92 30.29
CA GLU A 443 -15.57 6.62 29.16
C GLU A 443 -16.66 5.73 28.57
N HIS A 444 -17.93 6.13 28.72
CA HIS A 444 -19.06 5.35 28.20
C HIS A 444 -19.16 5.46 26.67
N MET A 445 -19.22 4.33 25.97
CA MET A 445 -19.40 4.28 24.51
C MET A 445 -20.88 4.08 24.17
N TRP A 446 -21.44 4.88 23.26
CA TRP A 446 -22.88 4.82 22.94
C TRP A 446 -23.27 4.86 21.44
N ALA A 447 -24.25 4.04 21.01
CA ALA A 447 -24.77 4.04 19.63
C ALA A 447 -25.74 5.16 19.25
N VAL A 448 -25.26 6.08 18.41
CA VAL A 448 -26.06 7.12 17.75
C VAL A 448 -27.40 6.54 17.25
N GLY A 449 -28.52 7.02 17.81
CA GLY A 449 -29.87 6.60 17.44
C GLY A 449 -30.46 5.39 18.18
N ARG A 450 -29.78 4.78 19.16
CA ARG A 450 -30.38 3.80 20.11
C ARG A 450 -30.62 4.46 21.50
N ASN A 451 -31.09 3.71 22.51
CA ASN A 451 -31.36 4.24 23.86
C ASN A 451 -30.13 4.19 24.81
N PRO A 452 -29.57 5.33 25.31
CA PRO A 452 -28.26 5.55 25.98
C PRO A 452 -27.68 4.53 26.97
N GLU A 453 -28.40 3.50 27.37
CA GLU A 453 -28.13 2.74 28.59
C GLU A 453 -27.52 1.35 28.33
N SER A 454 -27.15 1.01 27.09
CA SER A 454 -26.76 -0.35 26.66
C SER A 454 -25.34 -0.48 26.07
N GLY A 455 -24.48 0.52 26.24
CA GLY A 455 -23.13 0.54 25.66
C GLY A 455 -22.02 -0.01 26.58
N PRO A 456 -20.85 -0.40 26.04
CA PRO A 456 -19.67 -0.76 26.84
C PRO A 456 -18.96 0.49 27.39
N TYR A 457 -18.12 0.30 28.40
CA TYR A 457 -17.24 1.33 28.95
C TYR A 457 -15.79 1.09 28.53
N VAL A 458 -15.07 2.16 28.21
CA VAL A 458 -13.61 2.15 28.05
C VAL A 458 -13.01 2.71 29.33
N LEU A 459 -12.35 1.87 30.11
CA LEU A 459 -11.55 2.31 31.23
C LEU A 459 -10.19 2.78 30.70
N LEU A 460 -9.81 3.99 31.03
CA LEU A 460 -8.51 4.57 30.71
C LEU A 460 -7.76 4.83 32.02
N GLY A 461 -6.44 4.73 32.01
CA GLY A 461 -5.61 4.88 33.21
C GLY A 461 -4.23 5.43 32.89
N VAL A 462 -3.70 6.25 33.79
CA VAL A 462 -2.41 6.94 33.65
C VAL A 462 -1.61 6.79 34.94
N ASN A 463 -0.35 6.36 34.82
CA ASN A 463 0.61 6.32 35.92
C ASN A 463 1.74 7.32 35.65
N LYS A 464 1.90 8.29 36.57
CA LYS A 464 2.87 9.41 36.49
C LYS A 464 4.19 9.14 37.20
N LYS A 465 4.35 7.99 37.87
CA LYS A 465 5.59 7.65 38.60
C LYS A 465 6.80 7.45 37.65
N SER A 466 6.58 7.34 36.33
CA SER A 466 7.63 7.22 35.31
C SER A 466 7.85 8.53 34.53
N ARG A 467 9.06 8.73 33.96
CA ARG A 467 9.42 9.94 33.17
C ARG A 467 8.62 10.10 31.86
N SER A 468 7.77 9.15 31.51
CA SER A 468 6.93 9.11 30.32
C SER A 468 5.56 8.59 30.73
N PHE A 469 4.49 9.41 30.73
CA PHE A 469 3.14 8.97 31.07
C PHE A 469 2.85 7.55 30.55
N ASP A 470 2.72 6.60 31.47
CA ASP A 470 2.34 5.23 31.14
C ASP A 470 0.83 5.18 31.11
N VAL A 471 0.28 4.81 29.95
CA VAL A 471 -1.15 4.89 29.68
C VAL A 471 -1.70 3.52 29.36
N SER A 472 -2.78 3.17 30.04
CA SER A 472 -3.46 1.89 29.99
C SER A 472 -4.90 2.08 29.53
N ALA A 473 -5.43 1.09 28.82
CA ALA A 473 -6.83 1.08 28.40
C ALA A 473 -7.40 -0.34 28.50
N GLN A 474 -8.64 -0.45 29.00
CA GLN A 474 -9.38 -1.70 29.11
C GLN A 474 -10.84 -1.51 28.66
N LEU A 475 -11.37 -2.46 27.90
CA LEU A 475 -12.79 -2.47 27.52
C LEU A 475 -13.58 -3.32 28.52
N VAL A 476 -14.69 -2.79 29.05
CA VAL A 476 -15.54 -3.46 30.05
C VAL A 476 -17.01 -3.47 29.60
N ALA A 477 -17.65 -4.63 29.66
CA ALA A 477 -19.06 -4.80 29.29
C ALA A 477 -20.03 -4.30 30.39
N GLY A 478 -21.19 -3.75 29.97
CA GLY A 478 -22.37 -3.66 30.84
C GLY A 478 -22.96 -5.06 31.08
N GLN A 479 -23.40 -5.38 32.30
CA GLN A 479 -23.84 -6.74 32.63
C GLN A 479 -25.16 -7.13 31.94
N ASN A 480 -25.17 -8.34 31.34
CA ASN A 480 -26.33 -9.22 31.13
C ASN A 480 -27.60 -8.60 30.51
N GLY A 481 -27.54 -8.00 29.32
CA GLY A 481 -28.74 -7.72 28.51
C GLY A 481 -29.79 -6.78 29.15
N ASP A 482 -29.56 -6.34 30.38
CA ASP A 482 -30.26 -5.28 31.07
C ASP A 482 -29.38 -4.04 31.06
N SER A 483 -30.04 -2.93 30.77
CA SER A 483 -29.48 -1.60 30.61
C SER A 483 -28.75 -1.13 31.87
N ALA A 484 -27.53 -0.61 31.66
CA ALA A 484 -26.61 0.03 32.58
C ALA A 484 -25.86 -0.90 33.58
N MET A 485 -24.53 -0.84 33.53
CA MET A 485 -23.70 -1.22 34.66
C MET A 485 -24.04 -0.27 35.82
N GLY A 486 -24.69 -0.76 36.88
CA GLY A 486 -25.04 0.10 38.02
C GLY A 486 -23.81 0.79 38.61
N SER A 487 -23.95 2.05 39.08
CA SER A 487 -22.85 2.89 39.62
C SER A 487 -21.88 2.12 40.52
N GLN A 488 -22.39 1.27 41.43
CA GLN A 488 -21.57 0.45 42.32
C GLN A 488 -20.70 -0.61 41.61
N ALA A 489 -21.20 -1.21 40.52
CA ALA A 489 -20.43 -2.19 39.75
C ALA A 489 -19.34 -1.50 38.94
N LEU A 490 -19.63 -0.34 38.34
CA LEU A 490 -18.64 0.47 37.62
C LEU A 490 -17.56 0.99 38.57
N GLU A 491 -17.93 1.50 39.75
CA GLU A 491 -17.00 1.90 40.81
C GLU A 491 -16.08 0.74 41.23
N LYS A 492 -16.62 -0.48 41.35
CA LYS A 492 -15.83 -1.67 41.68
C LYS A 492 -14.84 -2.02 40.57
N ALA A 493 -15.25 -1.92 39.30
CA ALA A 493 -14.37 -2.15 38.16
C ALA A 493 -13.28 -1.08 38.06
N LEU A 494 -13.62 0.19 38.27
CA LEU A 494 -12.67 1.30 38.31
C LEU A 494 -11.63 1.13 39.43
N ARG A 495 -12.05 0.78 40.65
CA ARG A 495 -11.11 0.50 41.76
C ARG A 495 -10.20 -0.68 41.46
N HIS A 496 -10.72 -1.73 40.82
CA HIS A 496 -9.90 -2.87 40.43
C HIS A 496 -8.87 -2.46 39.37
N PHE A 497 -9.28 -1.72 38.35
CA PHE A 497 -8.42 -1.21 37.30
C PHE A 497 -7.38 -0.21 37.84
N GLN A 498 -7.75 0.66 38.77
CA GLN A 498 -6.82 1.57 39.45
C GLN A 498 -5.69 0.81 40.16
N ASN A 499 -6.02 -0.26 40.89
CA ASN A 499 -5.02 -1.11 41.54
C ASN A 499 -4.11 -1.77 40.50
N GLN A 500 -4.63 -2.24 39.36
CA GLN A 500 -3.82 -2.81 38.28
C GLN A 500 -2.83 -1.78 37.72
N VAL A 501 -3.29 -0.57 37.41
CA VAL A 501 -2.45 0.54 36.91
C VAL A 501 -1.37 0.94 37.93
N GLU A 502 -1.64 0.81 39.24
CA GLU A 502 -0.69 1.12 40.30
C GLU A 502 0.34 0.01 40.56
N THR A 503 -0.03 -1.27 40.42
CA THR A 503 0.83 -2.41 40.79
C THR A 503 1.61 -3.06 39.65
N GLU A 504 1.20 -2.89 38.40
CA GLU A 504 1.84 -3.58 37.27
C GLU A 504 3.07 -2.82 36.76
N ASP A 505 4.25 -3.43 36.92
CA ASP A 505 5.51 -2.97 36.35
C ASP A 505 5.57 -3.36 34.86
N ARG A 506 5.88 -2.38 34.00
CA ARG A 506 6.40 -2.47 32.62
C ARG A 506 6.07 -3.75 31.81
N TYR A 507 5.34 -3.55 30.70
CA TYR A 507 5.22 -4.43 29.52
C TYR A 507 4.18 -5.56 29.50
N GLN A 508 3.31 -5.73 30.51
CA GLN A 508 2.31 -6.81 30.47
C GLN A 508 0.88 -6.43 30.88
N MET A 509 0.35 -5.29 30.44
CA MET A 509 -1.12 -5.20 30.39
C MET A 509 -1.64 -6.01 29.21
N LYS A 510 -2.07 -7.24 29.51
CA LYS A 510 -2.86 -8.08 28.61
C LYS A 510 -4.11 -7.30 28.22
N PHE A 511 -4.23 -6.99 26.93
CA PHE A 511 -5.45 -6.49 26.32
C PHE A 511 -6.54 -7.55 26.47
N SER A 512 -7.40 -7.43 27.49
CA SER A 512 -8.56 -8.31 27.62
C SER A 512 -9.61 -7.86 26.61
N SER A 513 -9.64 -8.50 25.44
CA SER A 513 -10.84 -8.53 24.61
C SER A 513 -11.89 -9.32 25.38
N ASP A 514 -12.99 -8.69 25.77
CA ASP A 514 -14.19 -9.46 26.09
C ASP A 514 -14.82 -9.87 24.74
N GLU A 515 -14.44 -11.06 24.26
CA GLU A 515 -14.92 -11.66 23.00
C GLU A 515 -16.45 -11.81 22.94
N ARG A 516 -17.15 -11.60 24.06
CA ARG A 516 -18.60 -11.72 24.18
C ARG A 516 -19.40 -10.62 23.45
N GLN A 517 -18.76 -9.55 22.99
CA GLN A 517 -19.41 -8.36 22.43
C GLN A 517 -19.13 -8.09 20.94
N GLY A 518 -18.35 -8.95 20.26
CA GLY A 518 -18.08 -8.78 18.84
C GLY A 518 -17.09 -7.66 18.48
N VAL A 519 -16.44 -7.01 19.46
CA VAL A 519 -15.55 -5.85 19.27
C VAL A 519 -14.24 -6.02 20.03
N ARG A 520 -13.11 -5.76 19.38
CA ARG A 520 -11.75 -5.76 19.93
C ARG A 520 -11.19 -4.34 19.95
N MET A 521 -10.56 -3.95 21.07
CA MET A 521 -9.90 -2.64 21.21
C MET A 521 -8.38 -2.80 21.31
N ILE A 522 -7.62 -1.97 20.59
CA ILE A 522 -6.16 -1.89 20.65
C ILE A 522 -5.73 -0.44 20.88
N LEU A 523 -4.97 -0.19 21.95
CA LEU A 523 -4.39 1.11 22.24
C LEU A 523 -3.01 1.25 21.57
N HIS A 524 -2.79 2.34 20.85
CA HIS A 524 -1.50 2.72 20.30
C HIS A 524 -1.08 4.11 20.79
N ARG A 525 0.19 4.25 21.19
CA ARG A 525 0.82 5.54 21.49
C ARG A 525 1.44 6.12 20.21
N SER A 526 1.33 7.43 20.00
CA SER A 526 2.11 8.11 18.95
C SER A 526 3.61 7.97 19.25
N THR A 527 4.39 7.43 18.30
CA THR A 527 5.82 7.16 18.47
C THR A 527 6.76 8.22 17.90
N ASP A 528 6.28 9.34 17.34
CA ASP A 528 7.12 10.22 16.50
C ASP A 528 7.14 11.74 16.76
N VAL A 529 8.21 12.32 16.19
CA VAL A 529 9.00 13.55 16.46
C VAL A 529 8.32 14.90 16.13
N ILE A 530 7.02 14.92 15.83
CA ILE A 530 6.29 16.16 15.53
C ILE A 530 5.96 16.90 16.84
N ALA A 531 6.33 18.18 16.94
CA ALA A 531 5.98 19.01 18.09
C ALA A 531 4.44 19.10 18.22
N GLY A 532 3.89 18.59 19.33
CA GLY A 532 2.45 18.65 19.63
C GLY A 532 1.71 17.32 19.80
N THR A 533 2.29 16.17 19.39
CA THR A 533 1.58 14.87 19.43
C THR A 533 2.10 13.86 20.48
N ARG A 534 3.05 14.27 21.33
CA ARG A 534 3.69 13.38 22.35
C ARG A 534 2.72 12.76 23.37
N ASN A 535 1.53 13.35 23.53
CA ASN A 535 0.50 12.93 24.48
C ASN A 535 -0.79 12.45 23.78
N CYS A 536 -0.70 12.09 22.49
CA CYS A 536 -1.81 11.54 21.72
C CYS A 536 -1.76 10.00 21.69
N PHE A 537 -2.89 9.40 22.02
CA PHE A 537 -3.17 7.97 22.08
C PHE A 537 -4.30 7.64 21.12
N PHE A 538 -4.27 6.47 20.52
CA PHE A 538 -5.28 6.04 19.56
C PHE A 538 -5.91 4.74 20.00
N LEU A 539 -7.25 4.71 20.06
CA LEU A 539 -8.04 3.55 20.46
C LEU A 539 -8.65 2.94 19.21
N PHE A 540 -8.07 1.87 18.69
CA PHE A 540 -8.58 1.17 17.52
C PHE A 540 -9.60 0.12 17.93
N PHE A 541 -10.79 0.18 17.35
CA PHE A 541 -11.89 -0.76 17.53
C PHE A 541 -12.09 -1.56 16.24
N SER A 542 -11.99 -2.88 16.30
CA SER A 542 -12.31 -3.77 15.17
C SER A 542 -13.40 -4.76 15.58
N GLU A 543 -14.11 -5.35 14.61
CA GLU A 543 -14.94 -6.51 14.92
C GLU A 543 -14.03 -7.71 15.30
N SER A 544 -14.48 -8.54 16.24
CA SER A 544 -13.74 -9.70 16.76
C SER A 544 -13.93 -10.93 15.89
#